data_AF-A0A7J3TG25-F1
#
_entry.id   AF-A0A7J3TG25-F1
#
_cell.length_a   1.000
_cell.length_b   1.000
_cell.length_c   1.000
_cell.angle_alpha   90.00
_cell.angle_beta   90.00
_cell.angle_gamma   90.00
#
_symmetry.space_group_name_H-M   'P 1'
#
loop_
_entity.id
_entity.type
_entity.pdbx_description
1 polymer ?
#
loop_
_entity_poly.entity_id
_entity_poly.type
_entity_poly.pdbx_seq_one_letter_code
_entity_poly.pdbx_strand_id
1 'polypeptide(L)'
;MLWIICLAGLILCGYLLYLTEYVGLCLGHCDPLNYWFGMAWFFVGLILKNRFLKIWALLGVLGVGYFVTREILEGFCFYCTVIHLIALCCVALTLWNLQKVHQQVGRNKIKG
;
A
#
# COMPACT_ATOMS: atom_id res chain seq x y z
N MET A 1 -12.51 1.44 -7.43
CA MET A 1 -12.06 2.15 -6.20
C MET A 1 -10.60 1.83 -5.87
N LEU A 2 -10.21 0.55 -5.77
CA LEU A 2 -8.81 0.16 -5.48
C LEU A 2 -7.79 0.85 -6.41
N TRP A 3 -8.04 0.87 -7.72
CA TRP A 3 -7.15 1.53 -8.69
C TRP A 3 -6.94 3.03 -8.40
N ILE A 4 -7.95 3.74 -7.87
CA ILE A 4 -7.87 5.19 -7.62
C ILE A 4 -6.92 5.43 -6.45
N ILE A 5 -7.05 4.59 -5.41
CA ILE A 5 -6.27 4.70 -4.18
C ILE A 5 -4.82 4.27 -4.45
N CYS A 6 -4.61 3.23 -5.27
CA CYS A 6 -3.27 2.87 -5.73
C CYS A 6 -2.62 3.99 -6.56
N LEU A 7 -3.37 4.65 -7.45
CA LEU A 7 -2.85 5.77 -8.24
C LEU A 7 -2.47 6.96 -7.34
N ALA A 8 -3.31 7.28 -6.35
CA ALA A 8 -3.01 8.33 -5.37
C ALA A 8 -1.74 8.01 -4.57
N GLY A 9 -1.60 6.77 -4.09
CA GLY A 9 -0.40 6.31 -3.41
C GLY A 9 0.86 6.40 -4.28
N LEU A 10 0.75 6.05 -5.56
CA LEU A 10 1.85 6.13 -6.53
C LEU A 10 2.32 7.57 -6.76
N ILE A 11 1.37 8.50 -6.93
CA ILE A 11 1.68 9.94 -7.07
C ILE A 11 2.35 10.46 -5.79
N LEU A 12 1.86 10.07 -4.61
CA LEU A 12 2.45 10.49 -3.34
C LEU A 12 3.88 9.96 -3.14
N CYS A 13 4.12 8.68 -3.46
CA CYS A 13 5.47 8.11 -3.42
C CYS A 13 6.42 8.81 -4.40
N GLY A 14 5.97 9.10 -5.62
CA GLY A 14 6.75 9.86 -6.60
C GLY A 14 7.05 11.29 -6.14
N TYR A 15 6.08 11.95 -5.52
CA TYR A 15 6.26 13.28 -4.94
C TYR A 15 7.28 13.26 -3.78
N LEU A 16 7.25 12.25 -2.91
CA LEU A 16 8.25 12.14 -1.85
C LEU A 16 9.64 11.83 -2.36
N LEU A 17 9.77 11.00 -3.40
CA LEU A 17 11.06 10.81 -4.07
C LEU A 17 11.62 12.12 -4.63
N TYR A 18 10.76 12.92 -5.26
CA TYR A 18 11.13 14.26 -5.70
C TYR A 18 11.57 15.15 -4.51
N LEU A 19 10.81 15.17 -3.42
CA LEU A 19 11.17 15.97 -2.25
C LEU A 19 12.49 15.52 -1.60
N THR A 20 12.73 14.22 -1.51
CA THR A 20 13.98 13.65 -0.96
C THR A 20 15.19 14.02 -1.81
N GLU A 21 15.08 13.94 -3.13
CA GLU A 21 16.18 14.24 -4.05
C GLU A 21 16.47 15.74 -4.18
N TYR A 22 15.42 16.58 -4.23
CA TYR A 22 15.57 17.98 -4.64
C TYR A 22 15.36 19.02 -3.53
N VAL A 23 14.64 18.68 -2.45
CA VAL A 23 14.19 19.67 -1.46
C VAL A 23 14.64 19.35 -0.04
N GLY A 24 15.01 18.09 0.27
CA GLY A 24 15.51 17.69 1.59
C GLY A 24 14.45 17.76 2.71
N LEU A 25 13.16 17.90 2.37
CA LEU A 25 12.05 18.12 3.31
C LEU A 25 11.82 16.95 4.28
N CYS A 26 12.33 15.75 3.98
CA CYS A 26 12.30 14.60 4.87
C CYS A 26 13.55 14.47 5.78
N LEU A 27 14.40 15.52 5.84
CA LEU A 27 15.45 15.74 6.85
C LEU A 27 16.34 14.52 7.18
N GLY A 28 16.66 13.69 6.19
CA GLY A 28 17.61 12.57 6.35
C GLY A 28 17.07 11.35 7.12
N HIS A 29 15.79 11.33 7.50
CA HIS A 29 15.15 10.19 8.18
C HIS A 29 14.42 9.23 7.24
N CYS A 30 14.53 9.45 5.93
CA CYS A 30 13.77 8.71 4.95
C CYS A 30 14.67 8.23 3.82
N ASP A 31 14.97 6.92 3.83
CA ASP A 31 15.70 6.27 2.76
C ASP A 31 14.90 6.30 1.45
N PRO A 32 15.46 6.83 0.34
CA PRO A 32 14.75 6.89 -0.94
C PRO A 32 14.37 5.50 -1.46
N LEU A 33 15.13 4.46 -1.10
CA LEU A 33 14.81 3.07 -1.42
C LEU A 33 13.44 2.63 -0.88
N ASN A 34 13.03 3.12 0.28
CA ASN A 34 11.73 2.77 0.88
C ASN A 34 10.58 3.29 0.02
N TYR A 35 10.73 4.50 -0.54
CA TYR A 35 9.75 5.07 -1.45
C TYR A 35 9.70 4.34 -2.80
N TRP A 36 10.84 3.85 -3.30
CA TRP A 36 10.87 2.99 -4.48
C TRP A 36 10.11 1.68 -4.26
N PHE A 37 10.27 1.04 -3.09
CA PHE A 37 9.48 -0.14 -2.74
C PHE A 37 7.98 0.16 -2.64
N GLY A 38 7.61 1.28 -2.02
CA GLY A 38 6.22 1.74 -1.97
C GLY A 38 5.65 1.97 -3.38
N MET A 39 6.39 2.67 -4.24
CA MET A 39 5.99 2.92 -5.63
C MET A 39 5.79 1.61 -6.40
N ALA A 40 6.74 0.67 -6.30
CA ALA A 40 6.66 -0.63 -6.93
C ALA A 40 5.42 -1.41 -6.45
N TRP A 41 5.14 -1.38 -5.14
CA TRP A 41 3.97 -2.04 -4.56
C TRP A 41 2.65 -1.45 -5.07
N PHE A 42 2.51 -0.11 -5.10
CA PHE A 42 1.33 0.54 -5.64
C PHE A 42 1.16 0.30 -7.14
N PHE A 43 2.26 0.32 -7.90
CA PHE A 43 2.25 0.04 -9.34
C PHE A 43 1.79 -1.38 -9.64
N VAL A 44 2.32 -2.36 -8.91
CA VAL A 44 1.91 -3.76 -8.99
C VAL A 44 0.41 -3.90 -8.65
N GLY A 45 -0.08 -3.13 -7.68
CA GLY A 45 -1.51 -3.07 -7.31
C GLY A 45 -2.43 -2.50 -8.40
N LEU A 46 -1.92 -1.72 -9.35
CA LEU A 46 -2.70 -1.22 -10.50
C LEU A 46 -2.88 -2.30 -11.58
N ILE A 47 -1.91 -3.21 -11.71
CA ILE A 47 -1.87 -4.20 -12.79
C ILE A 47 -2.51 -5.53 -12.35
N LEU A 48 -2.34 -5.89 -11.08
CA LEU A 48 -2.76 -7.18 -10.55
C LEU A 48 -4.28 -7.38 -10.56
N LYS A 49 -4.70 -8.60 -10.92
CA LYS A 49 -6.09 -9.06 -10.84
C LYS A 49 -6.17 -10.42 -10.14
N ASN A 50 -7.30 -10.65 -9.47
CA ASN A 50 -7.71 -11.96 -8.94
C ASN A 50 -6.75 -12.56 -7.87
N ARG A 51 -6.31 -13.81 -8.05
CA ARG A 51 -5.66 -14.66 -7.03
C ARG A 51 -4.44 -14.01 -6.37
N PHE A 52 -3.68 -13.23 -7.12
CA PHE A 52 -2.46 -12.58 -6.65
C PHE A 52 -2.70 -11.36 -5.75
N LEU A 53 -3.94 -10.82 -5.72
CA LEU A 53 -4.30 -9.73 -4.82
C LEU A 53 -4.20 -10.11 -3.34
N LYS A 54 -4.39 -11.39 -2.98
CA LYS A 54 -4.18 -11.87 -1.61
C LYS A 54 -2.73 -11.74 -1.16
N ILE A 55 -1.81 -12.18 -2.02
CA ILE A 55 -0.36 -12.12 -1.73
C ILE A 55 0.09 -10.67 -1.69
N TRP A 56 -0.35 -9.86 -2.65
CA TRP A 56 -0.07 -8.44 -2.68
C TRP A 56 -0.56 -7.70 -1.42
N ALA A 57 -1.78 -8.01 -0.95
CA ALA A 57 -2.31 -7.44 0.29
C ALA A 57 -1.51 -7.88 1.52
N LEU A 58 -1.08 -9.14 1.59
CA LEU A 58 -0.23 -9.65 2.68
C LEU A 58 1.13 -8.93 2.72
N LEU A 59 1.77 -8.77 1.57
CA LEU A 59 3.01 -8.00 1.43
C LEU A 59 2.81 -6.54 1.83
N GLY A 60 1.63 -5.96 1.53
CA GLY A 60 1.27 -4.62 1.97
C GLY A 60 1.25 -4.47 3.48
N VAL A 61 0.62 -5.41 4.21
CA VAL A 61 0.60 -5.39 5.69
C VAL A 61 2.01 -5.54 6.27
N LEU A 62 2.80 -6.47 5.75
CA LEU A 62 4.18 -6.69 6.20
C LEU A 62 5.07 -5.47 5.94
N GLY A 63 4.95 -4.87 4.76
CA GLY A 63 5.66 -3.65 4.40
C GLY A 63 5.31 -2.49 5.31
N VAL A 64 4.01 -2.22 5.54
CA VAL A 64 3.58 -1.17 6.48
C VAL A 64 4.11 -1.43 7.88
N GLY A 65 4.03 -2.66 8.39
CA GLY A 65 4.56 -2.98 9.72
C GLY A 65 6.06 -2.72 9.84
N TYR A 66 6.84 -3.07 8.82
CA TYR A 66 8.26 -2.77 8.76
C TYR A 66 8.54 -1.26 8.75
N PHE A 67 7.86 -0.50 7.88
CA PHE A 67 8.09 0.94 7.74
C PHE A 67 7.62 1.74 8.96
N VAL A 68 6.52 1.35 9.60
CA VAL A 68 6.07 1.96 10.87
C VAL A 68 7.10 1.71 11.97
N THR A 69 7.69 0.50 12.04
CA THR A 69 8.75 0.21 13.01
C THR A 69 9.97 1.08 12.77
N ARG A 70 10.36 1.29 11.50
CA ARG A 70 11.44 2.21 11.13
C ARG A 70 11.13 3.65 11.50
N GLU A 71 9.90 4.12 11.24
CA GLU A 71 9.44 5.47 11.59
C GLU A 71 9.52 5.73 13.11
N ILE A 72 9.20 4.73 13.95
CA ILE A 72 9.33 4.84 15.41
C ILE A 72 10.80 4.98 15.84
N LEU A 73 11.73 4.31 15.15
CA LEU A 73 13.15 4.29 15.50
C LEU A 73 13.92 5.50 14.95
N GLU A 74 13.57 5.94 13.74
CA GLU A 74 14.32 6.95 12.98
C GLU A 74 13.72 8.34 13.14
N GLY A 75 12.42 8.45 13.42
CA GLY A 75 11.73 9.73 13.61
C GLY A 75 10.43 9.81 12.81
N PHE A 76 9.46 10.54 13.36
CA PHE A 76 8.13 10.67 12.77
C PHE A 76 8.16 11.48 11.46
N CYS A 77 7.54 10.94 10.41
CA CYS A 77 7.37 11.64 9.14
C CYS A 77 5.89 11.62 8.74
N PHE A 78 5.25 12.79 8.82
CA PHE A 78 3.83 12.94 8.50
C PHE A 78 3.46 12.34 7.14
N TYR A 79 4.29 12.55 6.12
CA TYR A 79 4.04 12.03 4.78
C TYR A 79 4.17 10.49 4.70
N CYS A 80 5.12 9.88 5.43
CA CYS A 80 5.23 8.43 5.52
C CYS A 80 4.01 7.82 6.21
N THR A 81 3.56 8.42 7.32
CA THR A 81 2.33 8.03 8.00
C THR A 81 1.10 8.10 7.06
N VAL A 82 0.97 9.15 6.23
CA VAL A 82 -0.11 9.25 5.24
C VAL A 82 -0.04 8.11 4.22
N ILE A 83 1.16 7.74 3.75
CA ILE A 83 1.34 6.62 2.82
C ILE A 83 0.96 5.29 3.48
N HIS A 84 1.34 5.07 4.75
CA HIS A 84 0.96 3.88 5.51
C HIS A 84 -0.57 3.75 5.59
N LEU A 85 -1.28 4.85 5.84
CA LEU A 85 -2.75 4.86 5.86
C LEU A 85 -3.35 4.52 4.49
N ILE A 86 -2.84 5.11 3.41
CA ILE A 86 -3.29 4.80 2.04
C ILE A 86 -3.06 3.32 1.71
N ALA A 87 -1.89 2.77 2.06
CA ALA A 87 -1.57 1.37 1.85
C ALA A 87 -2.52 0.44 2.64
N LEU A 88 -2.81 0.77 3.90
CA LEU A 88 -3.77 0.03 4.72
C LEU A 88 -5.19 0.09 4.15
N CYS A 89 -5.64 1.24 3.64
CA CYS A 89 -6.93 1.35 2.95
C CYS A 89 -6.99 0.44 1.72
N CYS A 90 -5.93 0.37 0.93
CA CYS A 90 -5.81 -0.54 -0.21
C CYS A 90 -5.94 -2.01 0.20
N VAL A 91 -5.24 -2.41 1.26
CA VAL A 91 -5.31 -3.76 1.81
C VAL A 91 -6.72 -4.07 2.31
N ALA A 92 -7.32 -3.18 3.10
CA ALA A 92 -8.64 -3.38 3.70
C ALA A 92 -9.72 -3.57 2.62
N LEU A 93 -9.72 -2.72 1.59
CA LEU A 93 -10.64 -2.85 0.45
C LEU A 93 -10.44 -4.15 -0.31
N THR A 94 -9.19 -4.59 -0.47
CA THR A 94 -8.87 -5.86 -1.14
C THR A 94 -9.41 -7.04 -0.35
N LEU A 95 -9.17 -7.08 0.96
CA LEU A 95 -9.67 -8.14 1.85
C LEU A 95 -11.19 -8.17 1.89
N TRP A 96 -11.84 -7.01 1.99
CA TRP A 96 -13.30 -6.89 1.98
C TRP A 96 -13.92 -7.45 0.70
N ASN A 97 -13.34 -7.10 -0.45
CA ASN A 97 -13.79 -7.62 -1.75
C ASN A 97 -13.59 -9.13 -1.87
N LEU A 98 -12.47 -9.65 -1.39
CA LEU A 98 -12.19 -11.09 -1.39
C LEU A 98 -13.18 -11.87 -0.49
N GLN A 99 -13.52 -11.33 0.68
CA GLN A 99 -14.52 -11.93 1.57
C GLN A 99 -15.89 -11.98 0.92
N LYS A 100 -16.32 -10.90 0.25
CA LYS A 100 -17.60 -10.88 -0.49
C LYS A 100 -17.68 -11.95 -1.58
N VAL A 101 -16.61 -12.14 -2.34
CA VAL A 101 -16.55 -13.18 -3.38
C VAL A 101 -16.69 -14.58 -2.76
N HIS A 102 -15.98 -14.84 -1.66
CA HIS A 102 -16.07 -16.15 -0.98
C HIS A 102 -17.48 -16.46 -0.46
N GLN A 103 -18.17 -15.46 0.08
CA GLN A 103 -19.55 -15.57 0.56
C GLN A 103 -20.55 -15.85 -0.58
N GLN A 104 -20.36 -15.26 -1.76
CA GLN A 104 -21.20 -15.53 -2.93
C GLN A 104 -21.00 -16.94 -3.48
N VAL A 105 -19.75 -17.42 -3.57
CA VAL A 105 -19.45 -18.79 -4.01
C VAL A 105 -20.06 -19.82 -3.07
N GLY A 106 -19.96 -19.62 -1.75
CA GLY A 106 -20.58 -20.50 -0.75
C GLY A 106 -22.10 -20.54 -0.89
N ARG A 107 -22.75 -19.40 -1.14
CA ARG A 107 -24.21 -19.31 -1.33
C ARG A 107 -24.71 -20.03 -2.59
N ASN A 108 -23.98 -19.96 -3.70
CA ASN A 108 -24.36 -20.65 -4.93
C ASN A 108 -24.22 -22.18 -4.81
N LYS A 109 -23.27 -22.67 -4.01
CA LYS A 109 -23.06 -24.10 -3.77
C LYS A 109 -24.17 -24.76 -2.93
N ILE A 110 -24.96 -23.97 -2.21
CA ILE A 110 -26.09 -24.45 -1.39
C ILE A 110 -27.40 -24.47 -2.21
N LYS A 111 -27.44 -23.74 -3.34
CA LYS A 111 -28.64 -23.57 -4.17
C LYS A 111 -28.67 -24.44 -5.44
N GLY A 112 -27.60 -25.16 -5.76
CA GLY A 112 -27.51 -26.10 -6.88
C GLY A 112 -27.25 -27.50 -6.38
#